data_AF-A0A1E4YCV6-F1
#
_entry.id   AF-A0A1E4YCV6-F1
#
_cell.length_a   1.000
_cell.length_b   1.000
_cell.length_c   1.000
_cell.angle_alpha   90.00
_cell.angle_beta   90.00
_cell.angle_gamma   90.00
#
_symmetry.space_group_name_H-M   'P 1'
#
loop_
_entity.id
_entity.type
_entity.pdbx_description
1 polymer ?
#
loop_
_entity_poly.entity_id
_entity_poly.type
_entity_poly.pdbx_seq_one_letter_code
_entity_poly.pdbx_strand_id
1 'polypeptide(L)'
;MRKTFIALACAVVSVLWTTASFADEGRSRVQPETISLFQVPWQCPAAPEIACGGLAKPVLLELEQNTGIAEAWINRAGTVLAVVGSDRNREARTKTVRTLLREIFEKDVATELQGEARTTELASFRSDAPWYRGAQVDALSIEEADIIAARLVHRIEAKVALSEDKTRLLTVSFADILKARFIRSSDAPRTGDQKPRDEQLRDIARAQLGTAGVSAFDEALAKGERPAPGEK
;
A
#
# COMPACT_ATOMS: atom_id res chain seq x y z
N MET A 1 -20.38 25.16 -62.81
CA MET A 1 -20.54 25.69 -61.43
C MET A 1 -21.37 24.71 -60.60
N ARG A 2 -20.73 23.99 -59.69
CA ARG A 2 -21.26 23.53 -58.38
C ARG A 2 -20.20 22.60 -57.77
N LYS A 3 -19.40 23.14 -56.86
CA LYS A 3 -18.49 22.37 -56.01
C LYS A 3 -19.28 21.96 -54.76
N THR A 4 -19.51 20.67 -54.56
CA THR A 4 -20.07 20.13 -53.33
C THR A 4 -18.91 19.84 -52.38
N PHE A 5 -18.75 20.66 -51.35
CA PHE A 5 -17.88 20.37 -50.22
C PHE A 5 -18.62 19.42 -49.27
N ILE A 6 -18.11 18.21 -49.10
CA ILE A 6 -18.52 17.31 -48.01
C ILE A 6 -17.55 17.57 -46.86
N ALA A 7 -18.03 18.25 -45.83
CA ALA A 7 -17.31 18.41 -44.58
C ALA A 7 -17.38 17.08 -43.80
N LEU A 8 -16.25 16.40 -43.69
CA LEU A 8 -16.08 15.21 -42.86
C LEU A 8 -15.83 15.69 -41.41
N ALA A 9 -16.82 15.56 -40.54
CA ALA A 9 -16.68 15.82 -39.12
C ALA A 9 -15.90 14.67 -38.47
N CYS A 10 -14.62 14.90 -38.15
CA CYS A 10 -13.84 14.00 -37.29
C CYS A 10 -14.39 14.09 -35.85
N ALA A 11 -15.18 13.10 -35.44
CA ALA A 11 -15.49 12.89 -34.04
C ALA A 11 -14.23 12.43 -33.30
N VAL A 12 -13.67 13.30 -32.47
CA VAL A 12 -12.60 12.97 -31.53
C VAL A 12 -13.23 12.11 -30.44
N VAL A 13 -13.01 10.79 -30.50
CA VAL A 13 -13.35 9.88 -29.42
C VAL A 13 -12.33 10.11 -28.30
N SER A 14 -12.71 10.95 -27.34
CA SER A 14 -11.98 11.10 -26.08
C SER A 14 -12.00 9.75 -25.36
N VAL A 15 -10.87 9.05 -25.36
CA VAL A 15 -10.65 7.88 -24.50
C VAL A 15 -10.54 8.39 -23.07
N LEU A 16 -11.68 8.52 -22.40
CA LEU A 16 -11.73 8.70 -20.96
C LEU A 16 -11.18 7.42 -20.33
N TRP A 17 -10.00 7.51 -19.74
CA TRP A 17 -9.47 6.51 -18.83
C TRP A 17 -10.45 6.39 -17.66
N THR A 18 -11.31 5.39 -17.75
CA THR A 18 -12.10 4.94 -16.60
C THR A 18 -11.12 4.26 -15.66
N THR A 19 -10.76 4.94 -14.57
CA THR A 19 -10.21 4.26 -13.41
C THR A 19 -11.26 3.26 -12.97
N ALA A 20 -11.05 1.99 -13.28
CA ALA A 20 -11.84 0.91 -12.73
C ALA A 20 -11.66 0.95 -11.21
N SER A 21 -12.61 1.59 -10.52
CA SER A 21 -12.90 1.22 -9.13
C SER A 21 -13.27 -0.25 -9.18
N PHE A 22 -12.32 -1.12 -8.89
CA PHE A 22 -12.63 -2.47 -8.44
C PHE A 22 -13.23 -2.36 -7.04
N ALA A 23 -14.41 -1.73 -6.95
CA ALA A 23 -15.33 -1.98 -5.87
C ALA A 23 -15.75 -3.44 -6.06
N ASP A 24 -15.15 -4.32 -5.27
CA ASP A 24 -15.48 -5.74 -5.29
C ASP A 24 -16.93 -5.91 -4.84
N GLU A 25 -17.86 -6.01 -5.80
CA GLU A 25 -19.29 -6.24 -5.59
C GLU A 25 -19.57 -7.42 -4.65
N GLY A 26 -18.58 -8.32 -4.45
CA GLY A 26 -18.63 -9.45 -3.55
C GLY A 26 -18.82 -9.10 -2.07
N ARG A 27 -18.16 -8.05 -1.55
CA ARG A 27 -18.14 -7.76 -0.10
C ARG A 27 -19.52 -7.41 0.46
N SER A 28 -20.34 -6.71 -0.32
CA SER A 28 -21.72 -6.37 0.07
C SER A 28 -22.61 -7.62 0.25
N ARG A 29 -22.29 -8.72 -0.44
CA ARG A 29 -23.06 -9.98 -0.46
C ARG A 29 -22.63 -10.95 0.64
N VAL A 30 -21.50 -10.72 1.31
CA VAL A 30 -21.03 -11.55 2.42
C VAL A 30 -21.98 -11.44 3.61
N GLN A 31 -22.32 -12.59 4.21
CA GLN A 31 -23.23 -12.67 5.36
C GLN A 31 -22.57 -12.08 6.62
N PRO A 32 -23.19 -11.11 7.31
CA PRO A 32 -22.64 -10.48 8.53
C PRO A 32 -22.13 -11.43 9.63
N GLU A 33 -22.76 -12.59 9.76
CA GLU A 33 -22.46 -13.61 10.76
C GLU A 33 -21.18 -14.40 10.47
N THR A 34 -20.74 -14.45 9.20
CA THR A 34 -19.48 -15.09 8.82
C THR A 34 -18.29 -14.13 8.97
N ILE A 35 -18.53 -12.85 9.25
CA ILE A 35 -17.49 -11.81 9.36
C ILE A 35 -17.10 -11.58 10.83
N SER A 36 -15.81 -11.72 11.12
CA SER A 36 -15.18 -11.19 12.34
C SER A 36 -14.25 -10.04 11.99
N LEU A 37 -14.27 -8.99 12.81
CA LEU A 37 -13.47 -7.78 12.63
C LEU A 37 -12.52 -7.64 13.81
N PHE A 38 -11.26 -7.30 13.55
CA PHE A 38 -10.22 -7.21 14.56
C PHE A 38 -9.50 -5.87 14.45
N GLN A 39 -9.37 -5.16 15.57
CA GLN A 39 -8.44 -4.04 15.68
C GLN A 39 -7.01 -4.57 15.57
N VAL A 40 -6.20 -3.97 14.69
CA VAL A 40 -4.79 -4.30 14.48
C VAL A 40 -3.93 -3.02 14.33
N PRO A 41 -2.63 -3.04 14.65
CA PRO A 41 -1.74 -1.89 14.53
C PRO A 41 -0.80 -2.04 13.30
N TRP A 42 -1.36 -2.13 12.09
CA TRP A 42 -0.59 -2.44 10.87
C TRP A 42 -0.38 -1.24 9.96
N GLN A 43 -0.35 -0.03 10.50
CA GLN A 43 0.00 1.19 9.75
C GLN A 43 1.46 1.12 9.27
N CYS A 44 1.75 1.66 8.08
CA CYS A 44 3.14 1.87 7.63
C CYS A 44 3.81 2.89 8.57
N PRO A 45 4.97 2.58 9.18
CA PRO A 45 5.72 3.58 9.92
C PRO A 45 6.17 4.76 9.04
N ALA A 46 6.40 4.52 7.74
CA ALA A 46 6.79 5.52 6.76
C ALA A 46 5.60 6.23 6.08
N ALA A 47 4.39 5.72 6.20
CA ALA A 47 3.16 6.31 5.65
C ALA A 47 1.98 6.02 6.60
N PRO A 48 1.89 6.70 7.76
CA PRO A 48 1.00 6.29 8.85
C PRO A 48 -0.50 6.28 8.53
N GLU A 49 -0.90 6.87 7.40
CA GLU A 49 -2.28 6.92 6.93
C GLU A 49 -2.71 5.66 6.16
N ILE A 50 -1.79 4.74 5.84
CA ILE A 50 -2.07 3.52 5.08
C ILE A 50 -1.53 2.25 5.76
N ALA A 51 -2.10 1.10 5.41
CA ALA A 51 -1.64 -0.21 5.88
C ALA A 51 -0.28 -0.57 5.28
N CYS A 52 0.59 -1.14 6.12
CA CYS A 52 1.90 -1.65 5.75
C CYS A 52 1.80 -2.94 4.97
N GLY A 53 2.07 -2.85 3.67
CA GLY A 53 1.90 -4.01 2.80
C GLY A 53 2.86 -5.14 3.08
N GLY A 54 4.11 -4.81 3.42
CA GLY A 54 5.10 -5.80 3.87
C GLY A 54 4.70 -6.52 5.17
N LEU A 55 3.83 -5.92 5.98
CA LEU A 55 3.31 -6.51 7.21
C LEU A 55 2.00 -7.27 6.97
N ALA A 56 1.04 -6.64 6.29
CA ALA A 56 -0.30 -7.16 6.12
C ALA A 56 -0.33 -8.33 5.11
N LYS A 57 0.35 -8.21 3.96
CA LYS A 57 0.30 -9.22 2.89
C LYS A 57 0.60 -10.65 3.36
N PRO A 58 1.72 -10.95 4.05
CA PRO A 58 1.99 -12.32 4.49
C PRO A 58 0.92 -12.85 5.44
N VAL A 59 0.41 -12.01 6.34
CA VAL A 59 -0.65 -12.39 7.27
C VAL A 59 -1.96 -12.71 6.55
N LEU A 60 -2.37 -11.87 5.60
CA LEU A 60 -3.60 -12.08 4.83
C LEU A 60 -3.52 -13.37 4.01
N LEU A 61 -2.38 -13.62 3.36
CA LEU A 61 -2.17 -14.84 2.57
C LEU A 61 -2.18 -16.09 3.45
N GLU A 62 -1.52 -16.06 4.62
CA GLU A 62 -1.50 -17.18 5.56
C GLU A 62 -2.89 -17.48 6.13
N LEU A 63 -3.66 -16.44 6.48
CA LEU A 63 -5.05 -16.61 6.94
C LEU A 63 -5.90 -17.33 5.90
N GLU A 64 -5.75 -17.00 4.63
CA GLU A 64 -6.52 -17.61 3.54
C GLU A 64 -6.06 -19.02 3.15
N GLN A 65 -4.90 -19.48 3.63
CA GLN A 65 -4.50 -20.89 3.52
C GLN A 65 -5.25 -21.78 4.52
N ASN A 66 -5.84 -21.20 5.58
CA ASN A 66 -6.63 -21.96 6.54
C ASN A 66 -8.02 -22.29 5.97
N THR A 67 -8.40 -23.56 5.97
CA THR A 67 -9.68 -24.02 5.38
C THR A 67 -10.93 -23.43 6.04
N GLY A 68 -10.83 -22.96 7.30
CA GLY A 68 -11.91 -22.29 8.02
C GLY A 68 -12.11 -20.82 7.64
N ILE A 69 -11.22 -20.24 6.85
CA ILE A 69 -11.23 -18.84 6.42
C ILE A 69 -11.38 -18.80 4.90
N ALA A 70 -12.39 -18.07 4.43
CA ALA A 70 -12.64 -17.87 3.01
C ALA A 70 -11.87 -16.64 2.47
N GLU A 71 -11.78 -15.58 3.28
CA GLU A 71 -11.17 -14.31 2.88
C GLU A 71 -10.59 -13.56 4.08
N ALA A 72 -9.50 -12.82 3.85
CA ALA A 72 -8.90 -11.90 4.81
C ALA A 72 -8.62 -10.54 4.16
N TRP A 73 -9.05 -9.47 4.82
CA TRP A 73 -8.99 -8.11 4.29
C TRP A 73 -8.42 -7.15 5.32
N ILE A 74 -7.64 -6.16 4.88
CA ILE A 74 -7.21 -5.03 5.71
C ILE A 74 -7.87 -3.76 5.18
N ASN A 75 -8.38 -2.90 6.07
CA ASN A 75 -8.85 -1.59 5.66
C ASN A 75 -7.67 -0.72 5.23
N ARG A 76 -7.94 0.33 4.44
CA ARG A 76 -6.89 1.22 3.95
C ARG A 76 -5.94 1.72 5.03
N ALA A 77 -6.45 2.09 6.20
CA ALA A 77 -5.68 2.65 7.30
C ALA A 77 -4.82 1.63 8.08
N GLY A 78 -4.94 0.33 7.80
CA GLY A 78 -4.20 -0.70 8.54
C GLY A 78 -4.63 -0.83 10.00
N THR A 79 -5.83 -0.36 10.34
CA THR A 79 -6.39 -0.40 11.70
C THR A 79 -7.31 -1.58 11.92
N VAL A 80 -7.93 -2.13 10.87
CA VAL A 80 -8.94 -3.17 11.00
C VAL A 80 -8.72 -4.30 10.00
N LEU A 81 -8.59 -5.51 10.54
CA LEU A 81 -8.59 -6.77 9.80
C LEU A 81 -10.01 -7.34 9.79
N ALA A 82 -10.55 -7.62 8.61
CA ALA A 82 -11.78 -8.40 8.44
C ALA A 82 -11.43 -9.82 8.01
N VAL A 83 -12.02 -10.81 8.68
CA VAL A 83 -11.86 -12.23 8.37
C VAL A 83 -13.23 -12.82 8.11
N VAL A 84 -13.41 -13.33 6.90
CA VAL A 84 -14.62 -14.01 6.45
C VAL A 84 -14.42 -15.51 6.64
N GLY A 85 -15.24 -16.12 7.48
CA GLY A 85 -15.22 -17.57 7.69
C GLY A 85 -15.87 -18.33 6.55
N SER A 86 -15.39 -19.55 6.31
CA SER A 86 -16.04 -20.53 5.43
C SER A 86 -17.39 -21.02 6.00
N ASP A 87 -17.60 -20.82 7.31
CA ASP A 87 -18.83 -21.13 8.04
C ASP A 87 -19.20 -20.01 9.04
N ARG A 88 -20.25 -20.26 9.83
CA ARG A 88 -20.75 -19.34 10.86
C ARG A 88 -20.09 -19.53 12.24
N ASN A 89 -19.07 -20.39 12.35
CA ASN A 89 -18.40 -20.67 13.61
C ASN A 89 -17.42 -19.55 13.99
N ARG A 90 -17.99 -18.50 14.60
CA ARG A 90 -17.24 -17.32 15.04
C ARG A 90 -16.12 -17.66 16.03
N GLU A 91 -16.37 -18.56 16.98
CA GLU A 91 -15.38 -18.92 18.00
C GLU A 91 -14.15 -19.59 17.37
N ALA A 92 -14.37 -20.57 16.49
CA ALA A 92 -13.27 -21.24 15.77
C ALA A 92 -12.47 -20.27 14.90
N ARG A 93 -13.16 -19.35 14.20
CA ARG A 93 -12.50 -18.30 13.40
C ARG A 93 -11.67 -17.37 14.28
N THR A 94 -12.22 -16.86 15.39
CA THR A 94 -11.48 -15.99 16.32
C THR A 94 -10.27 -16.70 16.91
N LYS A 95 -10.39 -17.98 17.28
CA LYS A 95 -9.26 -18.78 17.77
C LYS A 95 -8.16 -18.93 16.72
N THR A 96 -8.53 -19.20 15.48
CA THR A 96 -7.60 -19.34 14.34
C THR A 96 -6.82 -18.05 14.15
N VAL A 97 -7.53 -16.92 14.03
CA VAL A 97 -6.90 -15.60 13.84
C VAL A 97 -5.95 -15.28 14.99
N ARG A 98 -6.37 -15.41 16.25
CA ARG A 98 -5.50 -15.10 17.40
C ARG A 98 -4.29 -16.00 17.50
N THR A 99 -4.43 -17.27 17.13
CA THR A 99 -3.30 -18.23 17.16
C THR A 99 -2.24 -17.84 16.13
N LEU A 100 -2.66 -17.66 14.87
CA LEU A 100 -1.76 -17.27 13.78
C LEU A 100 -1.08 -15.93 14.06
N LEU A 101 -1.83 -14.92 14.52
CA LEU A 101 -1.25 -13.62 14.82
C LEU A 101 -0.27 -13.68 15.99
N ARG A 102 -0.55 -14.47 17.03
CA ARG A 102 0.40 -14.64 18.13
C ARG A 102 1.68 -15.38 17.69
N GLU A 103 1.58 -16.31 16.76
CA GLU A 103 2.75 -17.00 16.19
C GLU A 103 3.62 -16.05 15.35
N ILE A 104 3.00 -15.20 14.53
CA ILE A 104 3.73 -14.25 13.67
C ILE A 104 4.37 -13.12 14.48
N PHE A 105 3.65 -12.60 15.48
CA PHE A 105 4.06 -11.38 16.21
C PHE A 105 4.63 -11.65 17.60
N GLU A 106 4.65 -12.90 18.05
CA GLU A 106 5.08 -13.34 19.39
C GLU A 106 4.32 -12.65 20.54
N LYS A 107 3.17 -12.05 20.25
CA LYS A 107 2.29 -11.35 21.20
C LYS A 107 0.88 -11.22 20.65
N ASP A 108 -0.09 -10.96 21.53
CA ASP A 108 -1.45 -10.62 21.11
C ASP A 108 -1.46 -9.20 20.50
N VAL A 109 -1.69 -9.11 19.19
CA VAL A 109 -1.78 -7.85 18.43
C VAL A 109 -3.17 -7.56 17.88
N ALA A 110 -4.15 -8.43 18.16
CA ALA A 110 -5.50 -8.32 17.63
C ALA A 110 -6.57 -8.45 18.71
N THR A 111 -7.52 -7.52 18.67
CA THR A 111 -8.69 -7.51 19.54
C THR A 111 -9.95 -7.53 18.68
N GLU A 112 -10.81 -8.53 18.86
CA GLU A 112 -12.04 -8.63 18.09
C GLU A 112 -13.00 -7.49 18.47
N LEU A 113 -13.47 -6.74 17.47
CA LEU A 113 -14.40 -5.63 17.64
C LEU A 113 -15.78 -6.14 18.05
N GLN A 114 -16.40 -5.45 19.00
CA GLN A 114 -17.77 -5.69 19.48
C GLN A 114 -18.59 -4.41 19.44
N GLY A 115 -19.91 -4.54 19.62
CA GLY A 115 -20.82 -3.40 19.80
C GLY A 115 -20.78 -2.40 18.64
N GLU A 116 -20.80 -1.11 18.97
CA GLU A 116 -20.81 -0.02 18.00
C GLU A 116 -19.61 -0.03 17.06
N ALA A 117 -18.40 -0.27 17.58
CA ALA A 117 -17.18 -0.35 16.76
C ALA A 117 -17.29 -1.45 15.69
N ARG A 118 -17.86 -2.61 16.04
CA ARG A 118 -18.12 -3.67 15.08
C ARG A 118 -19.14 -3.23 14.02
N THR A 119 -20.23 -2.58 14.43
CA THR A 119 -21.29 -2.13 13.52
C THR A 119 -20.74 -1.14 12.49
N THR A 120 -19.96 -0.16 12.94
CA THR A 120 -19.33 0.86 12.08
C THR A 120 -18.37 0.23 11.08
N GLU A 121 -17.45 -0.62 11.53
CA GLU A 121 -16.47 -1.22 10.65
C GLU A 121 -17.07 -2.27 9.71
N LEU A 122 -18.14 -2.96 10.12
CA LEU A 122 -18.89 -3.85 9.23
C LEU A 122 -19.59 -3.08 8.12
N ALA A 123 -20.16 -1.90 8.42
CA ALA A 123 -20.75 -1.03 7.40
C ALA A 123 -19.69 -0.53 6.42
N SER A 124 -18.51 -0.12 6.92
CA SER A 124 -17.35 0.23 6.10
C SER A 124 -16.93 -0.94 5.19
N PHE A 125 -16.73 -2.13 5.75
CA PHE A 125 -16.34 -3.34 5.01
C PHE A 125 -17.31 -3.70 3.88
N ARG A 126 -18.61 -3.50 4.09
CA ARG A 126 -19.66 -3.83 3.11
C ARG A 126 -20.01 -2.69 2.15
N SER A 127 -19.38 -1.54 2.30
CA SER A 127 -19.53 -0.38 1.41
C SER A 127 -18.43 -0.33 0.34
N ASP A 128 -18.41 0.74 -0.45
CA ASP A 128 -17.36 1.03 -1.43
C ASP A 128 -16.05 1.53 -0.80
N ALA A 129 -15.97 1.61 0.53
CA ALA A 129 -14.74 1.98 1.21
C ALA A 129 -13.58 1.04 0.80
N PRO A 130 -12.34 1.55 0.73
CA PRO A 130 -11.18 0.79 0.27
C PRO A 130 -10.72 -0.23 1.32
N TRP A 131 -10.80 -1.50 0.94
CA TRP A 131 -10.26 -2.65 1.66
C TRP A 131 -9.42 -3.49 0.69
N TYR A 132 -8.37 -4.11 1.21
CA TYR A 132 -7.35 -4.77 0.41
C TYR A 132 -7.16 -6.21 0.89
N ARG A 133 -7.20 -7.15 -0.04
CA ARG A 133 -6.97 -8.58 0.17
C ARG A 133 -5.63 -9.00 -0.39
N GLY A 134 -4.90 -9.89 0.28
CA GLY A 134 -3.70 -10.58 -0.23
C GLY A 134 -2.79 -9.68 -1.09
N ALA A 135 -2.72 -9.96 -2.39
CA ALA A 135 -1.89 -9.22 -3.35
C ALA A 135 -2.36 -7.77 -3.65
N GLN A 136 -3.64 -7.43 -3.42
CA GLN A 136 -4.12 -6.05 -3.62
C GLN A 136 -3.40 -5.04 -2.71
N VAL A 137 -2.88 -5.52 -1.58
CA VAL A 137 -2.07 -4.72 -0.66
C VAL A 137 -0.77 -4.20 -1.32
N ASP A 138 -0.32 -4.79 -2.43
CA ASP A 138 0.80 -4.26 -3.21
C ASP A 138 0.53 -2.82 -3.71
N ALA A 139 -0.73 -2.45 -3.94
CA ALA A 139 -1.10 -1.07 -4.27
C ALA A 139 -0.74 -0.09 -3.13
N LEU A 140 -0.92 -0.49 -1.87
CA LEU A 140 -0.53 0.31 -0.71
C LEU A 140 0.99 0.36 -0.56
N SER A 141 1.69 -0.73 -0.85
CA SER A 141 3.16 -0.72 -0.89
C SER A 141 3.71 0.20 -1.98
N ILE A 142 3.05 0.28 -3.15
CA ILE A 142 3.43 1.21 -4.22
C ILE A 142 3.23 2.65 -3.74
N GLU A 143 2.11 2.94 -3.08
CA GLU A 143 1.83 4.26 -2.51
C GLU A 143 2.84 4.64 -1.40
N GLU A 144 3.18 3.71 -0.51
CA GLU A 144 4.22 3.89 0.51
C GLU A 144 5.58 4.27 -0.13
N ALA A 145 5.95 3.60 -1.22
CA ALA A 145 7.17 3.91 -1.97
C ALA A 145 7.17 5.33 -2.55
N ASP A 146 6.04 5.77 -3.11
CA ASP A 146 5.87 7.12 -3.65
C ASP A 146 5.98 8.17 -2.53
N ILE A 147 5.37 7.92 -1.37
CA ILE A 147 5.45 8.80 -0.18
C ILE A 147 6.89 8.92 0.32
N ILE A 148 7.60 7.80 0.48
CA ILE A 148 9.01 7.81 0.92
C ILE A 148 9.89 8.57 -0.07
N ALA A 149 9.71 8.34 -1.37
CA ALA A 149 10.50 9.01 -2.40
C ALA A 149 10.27 10.53 -2.40
N ALA A 150 9.00 10.96 -2.36
CA ALA A 150 8.65 12.37 -2.29
C ALA A 150 9.23 13.04 -1.04
N ARG A 151 9.14 12.37 0.11
CA ARG A 151 9.73 12.87 1.37
C ARG A 151 11.25 13.01 1.28
N LEU A 152 11.93 12.02 0.69
CA LEU A 152 13.38 12.07 0.52
C LEU A 152 13.79 13.25 -0.36
N VAL A 153 13.09 13.48 -1.47
CA VAL A 153 13.36 14.61 -2.37
C VAL A 153 13.06 15.94 -1.70
N HIS A 154 11.94 16.07 -0.98
CA HIS A 154 11.60 17.29 -0.27
C HIS A 154 12.67 17.70 0.75
N ARG A 155 13.25 16.72 1.45
CA ARG A 155 14.36 16.94 2.39
C ARG A 155 15.64 17.42 1.71
N ILE A 156 15.88 16.99 0.46
CA ILE A 156 16.99 17.50 -0.36
C ILE A 156 16.71 18.94 -0.77
N GLU A 157 15.49 19.24 -1.25
CA GLU A 157 15.08 20.59 -1.66
C GLU A 157 15.15 21.61 -0.53
N ALA A 158 14.90 21.18 0.72
CA ALA A 158 15.07 22.02 1.91
C ALA A 158 16.54 22.47 2.14
N LYS A 159 17.51 21.90 1.42
CA LYS A 159 18.95 22.19 1.56
C LYS A 159 19.57 22.72 0.28
N VAL A 160 19.09 22.28 -0.88
CA VAL A 160 19.61 22.68 -2.19
C VAL A 160 18.48 22.98 -3.15
N ALA A 161 18.62 24.03 -3.97
CA ALA A 161 17.63 24.31 -5.00
C ALA A 161 17.68 23.24 -6.09
N LEU A 162 16.51 22.65 -6.39
CA LEU A 162 16.32 21.74 -7.50
C LEU A 162 15.38 22.39 -8.54
N SER A 163 15.62 22.11 -9.82
CA SER A 163 14.64 22.43 -10.85
C SER A 163 13.49 21.43 -10.80
N GLU A 164 12.30 21.84 -11.23
CA GLU A 164 11.10 20.98 -11.27
C GLU A 164 11.35 19.63 -11.97
N ASP A 165 12.06 19.65 -13.11
CA ASP A 165 12.44 18.43 -13.83
C ASP A 165 13.33 17.49 -13.01
N LYS A 166 14.24 18.03 -12.20
CA LYS A 166 15.11 17.21 -11.33
C LYS A 166 14.34 16.64 -10.16
N THR A 167 13.48 17.45 -9.54
CA THR A 167 12.57 17.03 -8.47
C THR A 167 11.72 15.86 -8.94
N ARG A 168 11.08 15.99 -10.11
CA ARG A 168 10.29 14.94 -10.73
C ARG A 168 11.11 13.69 -11.05
N LEU A 169 12.27 13.85 -11.69
CA LEU A 169 13.15 12.72 -12.04
C LEU A 169 13.60 11.93 -10.82
N LEU A 170 14.07 12.62 -9.77
CA LEU A 170 14.50 11.97 -8.53
C LEU A 170 13.34 11.27 -7.84
N THR A 171 12.17 11.90 -7.77
CA THR A 171 10.99 11.33 -7.12
C THR A 171 10.59 10.02 -7.79
N VAL A 172 10.46 10.03 -9.12
CA VAL A 172 10.11 8.83 -9.89
C VAL A 172 11.19 7.76 -9.74
N SER A 173 12.46 8.12 -9.92
CA SER A 173 13.56 7.15 -9.90
C SER A 173 13.75 6.50 -8.53
N PHE A 174 13.60 7.26 -7.45
CA PHE A 174 13.64 6.71 -6.09
C PHE A 174 12.43 5.81 -5.81
N ALA A 175 11.23 6.24 -6.23
CA ALA A 175 10.02 5.45 -6.08
C ALA A 175 10.13 4.10 -6.80
N ASP A 176 10.70 4.06 -8.00
CA ASP A 176 10.85 2.80 -8.77
C ASP A 176 11.74 1.78 -8.04
N ILE A 177 12.86 2.23 -7.44
CA ILE A 177 13.73 1.37 -6.61
C ILE A 177 12.97 0.82 -5.40
N LEU A 178 12.16 1.67 -4.75
CA LEU A 178 11.39 1.28 -3.57
C LEU A 178 10.26 0.31 -3.93
N LYS A 179 9.49 0.60 -4.99
CA LYS A 179 8.40 -0.26 -5.52
C LYS A 179 8.92 -1.65 -5.82
N ALA A 180 10.01 -1.76 -6.60
CA ALA A 180 10.61 -3.03 -6.98
C ALA A 180 11.07 -3.87 -5.78
N ARG A 181 11.34 -3.23 -4.64
CA ARG A 181 11.72 -3.90 -3.39
C ARG A 181 10.50 -4.30 -2.57
N PHE A 182 9.48 -3.45 -2.46
CA PHE A 182 8.31 -3.72 -1.63
C PHE A 182 7.38 -4.78 -2.22
N ILE A 183 7.23 -4.83 -3.55
CA ILE A 183 6.33 -5.79 -4.21
C ILE A 183 7.00 -7.15 -4.50
N ARG A 184 8.28 -7.30 -4.17
CA ARG A 184 9.01 -8.53 -4.47
C ARG A 184 8.45 -9.68 -3.65
N SER A 185 8.08 -10.77 -4.33
CA SER A 185 7.69 -12.02 -3.67
C SER A 185 8.83 -12.54 -2.78
N SER A 186 8.48 -13.07 -1.60
CA SER A 186 9.42 -13.79 -0.73
C SER A 186 10.10 -14.97 -1.42
N ASP A 187 9.45 -15.52 -2.45
CA ASP A 187 9.92 -16.70 -3.21
C ASP A 187 10.81 -16.32 -4.40
N ALA A 188 10.92 -15.03 -4.72
CA ALA A 188 11.79 -14.57 -5.79
C ALA A 188 13.26 -14.79 -5.38
N PRO A 189 14.08 -15.44 -6.23
CA PRO A 189 15.50 -15.64 -5.93
C PRO A 189 16.16 -14.33 -5.54
N ARG A 190 16.83 -14.28 -4.38
CA ARG A 190 17.74 -13.18 -4.08
C ARG A 190 18.87 -13.26 -5.09
N THR A 191 18.85 -12.41 -6.10
CA THR A 191 20.02 -12.20 -6.96
C THR A 191 21.13 -11.66 -6.06
N GLY A 192 22.16 -12.46 -5.82
CA GLY A 192 23.28 -12.11 -4.93
C GLY A 192 24.01 -10.81 -5.34
N ASP A 193 23.81 -10.36 -6.57
CA ASP A 193 24.47 -9.19 -7.16
C ASP A 193 23.73 -7.85 -6.93
N GLN A 194 22.57 -7.85 -6.28
CA GLN A 194 21.80 -6.63 -6.14
C GLN A 194 22.34 -5.75 -5.01
N LYS A 195 22.79 -4.54 -5.37
CA LYS A 195 23.28 -3.55 -4.40
C LYS A 195 22.27 -3.30 -3.27
N PRO A 196 22.72 -2.95 -2.05
CA PRO A 196 21.82 -2.43 -1.02
C PRO A 196 20.95 -1.30 -1.55
N ARG A 197 19.69 -1.23 -1.10
CA ARG A 197 18.71 -0.22 -1.56
C ARG A 197 19.30 1.19 -1.47
N ASP A 198 19.89 1.53 -0.33
CA ASP A 198 20.41 2.87 -0.09
C ASP A 198 21.55 3.22 -1.06
N GLU A 199 22.32 2.23 -1.51
CA GLU A 199 23.36 2.43 -2.53
C GLU A 199 22.74 2.62 -3.92
N GLN A 200 21.66 1.92 -4.26
CA GLN A 200 20.93 2.14 -5.52
C GLN A 200 20.34 3.56 -5.58
N LEU A 201 19.75 4.02 -4.48
CA LEU A 201 19.25 5.39 -4.36
C LEU A 201 20.40 6.41 -4.46
N ARG A 202 21.54 6.11 -3.83
CA ARG A 202 22.74 6.96 -3.86
C ARG A 202 23.36 7.06 -5.25
N ASP A 203 23.32 6.00 -6.05
CA ASP A 203 23.79 6.03 -7.44
C ASP A 203 22.96 7.00 -8.29
N ILE A 204 21.63 7.00 -8.13
CA ILE A 204 20.74 7.98 -8.78
C ILE A 204 21.08 9.39 -8.30
N ALA A 205 21.25 9.60 -6.99
CA ALA A 205 21.62 10.90 -6.44
C ALA A 205 22.93 11.41 -7.04
N ARG A 206 23.99 10.59 -7.09
CA ARG A 206 25.28 10.94 -7.70
C ARG A 206 25.18 11.27 -9.19
N ALA A 207 24.29 10.59 -9.92
CA ALA A 207 24.10 10.83 -11.34
C ALA A 207 23.37 12.15 -11.64
N GLN A 208 22.51 12.62 -10.72
CA GLN A 208 21.60 13.75 -10.97
C GLN A 208 21.96 15.03 -10.19
N LEU A 209 22.69 14.89 -9.08
CA LEU A 209 23.02 15.96 -8.14
C LEU A 209 24.52 16.26 -8.16
N GLY A 210 24.86 17.52 -7.89
CA GLY A 210 26.24 17.91 -7.55
C GLY A 210 26.59 17.55 -6.11
N THR A 211 27.84 17.79 -5.70
CA THR A 211 28.37 17.43 -4.37
C THR A 211 27.47 17.86 -3.20
N ALA A 212 26.97 19.11 -3.23
CA ALA A 212 26.07 19.61 -2.18
C ALA A 212 24.74 18.86 -2.13
N GLY A 213 24.19 18.48 -3.30
CA GLY A 213 22.94 17.72 -3.36
C GLY A 213 23.10 16.27 -2.92
N VAL A 214 24.24 15.64 -3.22
CA VAL A 214 24.56 14.29 -2.70
C VAL A 214 24.72 14.33 -1.18
N SER A 215 25.37 15.36 -0.62
CA SER A 215 25.45 15.54 0.84
C SER A 215 24.05 15.72 1.45
N ALA A 216 23.19 16.53 0.83
CA ALA A 216 21.81 16.71 1.29
C ALA A 216 20.99 15.41 1.22
N PHE A 217 21.20 14.58 0.19
CA PHE A 217 20.60 13.25 0.07
C PHE A 217 21.05 12.32 1.20
N ASP A 218 22.33 12.33 1.57
CA ASP A 218 22.86 11.50 2.65
C ASP A 218 22.30 11.89 4.01
N GLU A 219 22.20 13.19 4.27
CA GLU A 219 21.52 13.70 5.45
C GLU A 219 20.03 13.30 5.45
N ALA A 220 19.37 13.35 4.30
CA ALA A 220 17.96 12.98 4.17
C ALA A 220 17.72 11.49 4.40
N LEU A 221 18.61 10.62 3.92
CA LEU A 221 18.60 9.17 4.22
C LEU A 221 18.86 8.90 5.70
N ALA A 222 19.82 9.60 6.31
CA ALA A 222 20.17 9.41 7.73
C ALA A 222 19.01 9.75 8.68
N LYS A 223 18.08 10.60 8.26
CA LYS A 223 16.84 10.90 9.00
C LYS A 223 15.81 9.74 8.98
N GLY A 224 16.04 8.72 8.17
CA GLY A 224 15.16 7.55 8.04
C GLY A 224 13.87 7.85 7.27
N GLU A 225 12.99 6.85 7.19
CA GLU A 225 11.82 6.91 6.29
C GLU A 225 10.57 7.49 6.96
N ARG A 226 10.54 7.59 8.29
CA ARG A 226 9.38 8.12 9.02
C ARG A 226 9.20 9.63 8.75
N PRO A 227 7.95 10.13 8.73
CA PRO A 227 7.72 11.57 8.69
C PRO A 227 8.29 12.25 9.94
N ALA A 228 8.98 13.36 9.75
CA ALA A 228 9.35 14.29 10.81
C ALA A 228 8.14 15.20 11.17
N PRO A 229 8.17 15.93 12.30
CA PRO A 229 7.11 16.90 12.61
C PRO A 229 6.88 17.89 11.46
N GLY A 230 5.64 17.94 10.94
CA GLY A 230 5.26 18.79 9.82
C GLY A 230 5.41 18.15 8.43
N GLU A 231 5.98 16.95 8.33
CA GLU A 231 5.96 16.15 7.10
C GLU A 231 4.73 15.23 7.08
N LYS A 232 4.25 14.95 5.86
CA LYS A 232 3.33 13.84 5.60
C LYS A 232 4.12 12.55 5.38
#